data_AF-A0A0N0D322-F1
#
_entry.id   AF-A0A0N0D322-F1
#
_cell.length_a   1.000
_cell.length_b   1.000
_cell.length_c   1.000
_cell.angle_alpha   90.00
_cell.angle_beta   90.00
_cell.angle_gamma   90.00
#
_symmetry.space_group_name_H-M   'P 1'
#
loop_
_entity.id
_entity.type
_entity.pdbx_description
1 polymer ?
#
loop_
_entity_poly.entity_id
_entity_poly.type
_entity_poly.pdbx_seq_one_letter_code
_entity_poly.pdbx_strand_id
1 'polypeptide(L)'
;NGIRYIEQALNETDKIIYEKEQQVIDMARHSLVSTKDIQPGEKLSLENIGTKRPGTGIPAEKYYDFLNKSVVKFIQKDSLINIEDLD
;
A
#
# COMPACT_ATOMS: atom_id res chain seq x y z
N ASN A 1 -20.58 -31.46 -20.15
CA ASN A 1 -19.51 -30.44 -20.21
C ASN A 1 -19.03 -29.91 -18.85
N GLY A 2 -19.80 -30.03 -17.75
CA GLY A 2 -19.36 -29.55 -16.43
C GLY A 2 -18.04 -30.14 -15.94
N ILE A 3 -17.83 -31.45 -16.08
CA ILE A 3 -16.58 -32.13 -15.69
C ILE A 3 -15.36 -31.52 -16.42
N ARG A 4 -15.49 -31.32 -17.74
CA ARG A 4 -14.40 -30.79 -18.58
C ARG A 4 -14.05 -29.32 -18.25
N TYR A 5 -15.03 -28.52 -17.83
CA TYR A 5 -14.76 -27.15 -17.35
C TYR A 5 -14.03 -27.15 -16.01
N ILE A 6 -14.35 -28.09 -15.11
CA ILE A 6 -13.66 -28.25 -13.82
C ILE A 6 -12.21 -28.69 -14.04
N GLU A 7 -11.98 -29.68 -14.92
CA GLU A 7 -10.62 -30.14 -15.29
C GLU A 7 -9.77 -28.98 -15.81
N GLN A 8 -10.33 -28.11 -16.66
CA GLN A 8 -9.63 -26.93 -17.17
C GLN A 8 -9.31 -25.91 -16.07
N ALA A 9 -10.25 -25.65 -15.16
CA ALA A 9 -10.05 -24.70 -14.07
C ALA A 9 -9.01 -25.18 -13.03
N LEU A 10 -8.86 -26.50 -12.87
CA LEU A 10 -7.88 -27.11 -11.95
C LEU A 10 -6.47 -27.23 -12.55
N ASN A 11 -6.32 -27.08 -13.86
CA ASN A 11 -5.06 -27.37 -14.55
C ASN A 11 -3.97 -26.30 -14.30
N GLU A 12 -4.33 -25.16 -13.71
CA GLU A 12 -3.42 -24.08 -13.33
C GLU A 12 -3.04 -24.23 -11.85
N THR A 13 -1.78 -24.58 -11.58
CA THR A 13 -1.28 -24.78 -10.20
C THR A 13 -0.50 -23.58 -9.67
N ASP A 14 -0.08 -22.67 -10.55
CA ASP A 14 0.74 -21.53 -10.18
C ASP A 14 -0.12 -20.36 -9.69
N LYS A 15 0.32 -19.75 -8.58
CA LYS A 15 -0.32 -18.53 -8.06
C LYS A 15 0.12 -17.33 -8.89
N ILE A 16 -0.61 -17.06 -9.96
CA ILE A 16 -0.41 -15.89 -10.82
C ILE A 16 -1.38 -14.76 -10.45
N ILE A 17 -0.93 -13.52 -10.62
CA ILE A 17 -1.80 -12.34 -10.54
C ILE A 17 -2.31 -12.06 -11.94
N TYR A 18 -3.62 -12.11 -12.13
CA TYR A 18 -4.22 -11.75 -13.41
C TYR A 18 -4.38 -10.22 -13.52
N GLU A 19 -4.33 -9.68 -14.74
CA GLU A 19 -4.45 -8.23 -14.97
C GLU A 19 -5.70 -7.61 -14.32
N LYS A 20 -6.82 -8.34 -14.33
CA LYS A 20 -8.07 -7.90 -13.68
C LYS A 20 -7.99 -7.89 -12.15
N GLU A 21 -7.15 -8.74 -11.57
CA GLU A 21 -6.92 -8.75 -10.12
C GLU A 21 -6.04 -7.58 -9.69
N GLN A 22 -5.20 -7.04 -10.56
CA GLN A 22 -4.32 -5.91 -10.23
C GLN A 22 -5.11 -4.69 -9.73
N GLN A 23 -6.22 -4.35 -10.39
CA GLN A 23 -7.08 -3.23 -9.95
C GLN A 23 -7.68 -3.48 -8.56
N VAL A 24 -8.08 -4.72 -8.28
CA VAL A 24 -8.60 -5.11 -6.97
C VAL A 24 -7.50 -5.04 -5.92
N ILE A 25 -6.29 -5.48 -6.26
CA ILE A 25 -5.11 -5.43 -5.41
C ILE A 25 -4.78 -3.98 -5.04
N ASP A 26 -4.71 -3.09 -6.04
CA ASP A 26 -4.37 -1.67 -5.85
C ASP A 26 -5.42 -0.97 -4.97
N MET A 27 -6.70 -1.32 -5.11
CA MET A 27 -7.77 -0.75 -4.28
C MET A 27 -7.81 -1.36 -2.87
N ALA A 28 -7.61 -2.67 -2.73
CA ALA A 28 -7.88 -3.40 -1.49
C ALA A 28 -6.69 -3.46 -0.53
N ARG A 29 -5.45 -3.35 -1.04
CA ARG A 29 -4.25 -3.30 -0.19
C ARG A 29 -4.20 -2.00 0.61
N HIS A 30 -3.43 -2.02 1.69
CA HIS A 30 -3.20 -0.86 2.53
C HIS A 30 -1.84 -0.23 2.20
N SER A 31 -1.80 1.09 2.26
CA SER A 31 -0.59 1.89 2.17
C SER A 31 -0.43 2.79 3.39
N LEU A 32 0.79 3.29 3.57
CA LEU A 32 1.15 4.27 4.58
C LEU A 32 0.41 5.59 4.31
N VAL A 33 -0.21 6.13 5.36
CA VAL A 33 -0.90 7.41 5.32
C VAL A 33 -0.52 8.26 6.52
N SER A 34 -0.67 9.57 6.38
CA SER A 34 -0.60 10.51 7.49
C SER A 34 -1.89 10.44 8.33
N THR A 35 -1.75 10.48 9.65
CA THR A 35 -2.89 10.55 10.59
C THR A 35 -3.12 11.98 11.11
N LYS A 36 -2.14 12.86 10.87
CA LYS A 36 -2.12 14.29 11.19
C LYS A 36 -1.33 15.03 10.10
N ASP A 37 -1.39 16.35 10.10
CA ASP A 37 -0.51 17.15 9.27
C ASP A 37 0.95 16.95 9.71
N ILE A 38 1.88 16.82 8.75
CA ILE A 38 3.31 16.61 8.99
C ILE A 38 4.10 17.69 8.26
N GLN A 39 4.89 18.47 8.99
CA GLN A 39 5.70 19.56 8.41
C GLN A 39 7.01 19.04 7.81
N PRO A 40 7.61 19.77 6.84
CA PRO A 40 8.95 19.49 6.36
C PRO A 40 9.96 19.43 7.52
N GLY A 41 10.84 18.44 7.51
CA GLY A 41 11.84 18.17 8.55
C GLY A 41 11.33 17.36 9.74
N GLU A 42 10.01 17.15 9.87
CA GLU A 42 9.48 16.25 10.89
C GLU A 42 9.77 14.79 10.58
N LYS A 43 9.89 13.98 11.64
CA LYS A 43 10.10 12.54 11.53
C LYS A 43 8.78 11.79 11.53
N LEU A 44 8.69 10.74 10.71
CA LEU A 44 7.60 9.78 10.78
C LEU A 44 7.66 9.02 12.12
N SER A 45 6.52 8.88 12.77
CA SER A 45 6.35 8.30 14.10
C SER A 45 5.01 7.59 14.21
N LEU A 46 4.87 6.74 15.23
CA LEU A 46 3.61 6.03 15.49
C LEU A 46 2.39 6.95 15.72
N GLU A 47 2.63 8.24 16.00
CA GLU A 47 1.58 9.20 16.29
C GLU A 47 1.12 10.03 15.08
N ASN A 48 1.91 10.07 14.01
CA ASN A 48 1.64 10.87 12.81
C ASN A 48 1.46 10.05 11.52
N ILE A 49 1.75 8.74 11.56
CA ILE A 49 1.48 7.82 10.45
C ILE A 49 0.60 6.64 10.87
N GLY A 50 -0.04 6.03 9.87
CA GLY A 50 -0.90 4.86 10.00
C GLY A 50 -1.03 4.15 8.66
N THR A 51 -1.90 3.14 8.56
CA THR A 51 -2.14 2.42 7.30
C THR A 51 -3.62 2.45 6.91
N LYS A 52 -3.91 2.73 5.64
CA LYS A 52 -5.27 2.78 5.06
C LYS A 52 -5.25 2.37 3.59
N ARG A 53 -6.43 2.11 3.02
CA ARG A 53 -6.60 1.91 1.56
C ARG A 53 -6.52 3.26 0.86
N PRO A 54 -6.14 3.31 -0.43
CA PRO A 54 -5.74 2.21 -1.31
C PRO A 54 -4.28 1.79 -1.14
N GLY A 55 -3.88 0.72 -1.83
CA GLY A 55 -2.54 0.14 -1.85
C GLY A 55 -1.57 0.77 -2.85
N THR A 56 -1.83 2.02 -3.26
CA THR A 56 -1.08 2.74 -4.30
C THR A 56 0.06 3.60 -3.74
N GLY A 57 0.19 3.72 -2.42
CA GLY A 57 1.33 4.34 -1.74
C GLY A 57 2.31 3.31 -1.18
N ILE A 58 3.16 3.72 -0.24
CA ILE A 58 4.11 2.81 0.43
C ILE A 58 3.34 1.62 1.05
N PRO A 59 3.68 0.36 0.72
CA PRO A 59 2.99 -0.81 1.27
C PRO A 59 2.97 -0.86 2.80
N ALA A 60 1.83 -1.20 3.40
CA ALA A 60 1.67 -1.30 4.85
C ALA A 60 2.67 -2.25 5.54
N GLU A 61 3.15 -3.28 4.84
CA GLU A 61 4.19 -4.21 5.34
C GLU A 61 5.53 -3.52 5.62
N LYS A 62 5.82 -2.39 4.95
CA LYS A 62 7.05 -1.61 5.15
C LYS A 62 6.93 -0.54 6.23
N TYR A 63 5.80 -0.46 6.93
CA TYR A 63 5.50 0.62 7.88
C TYR A 63 6.66 0.93 8.83
N TYR A 64 7.25 -0.10 9.43
CA TYR A 64 8.32 0.06 10.42
C TYR A 64 9.66 0.52 9.80
N ASP A 65 9.88 0.25 8.52
CA ASP A 65 11.10 0.65 7.80
C ASP A 65 11.17 2.17 7.59
N PHE A 66 10.00 2.83 7.61
CA PHE A 66 9.87 4.27 7.40
C PHE A 66 9.79 5.08 8.69
N LEU A 67 9.80 4.44 9.87
CA LEU A 67 9.87 5.17 11.13
C LEU A 67 11.18 5.96 11.22
N ASN A 68 11.11 7.15 11.83
CA ASN A 68 12.21 8.11 11.97
C ASN A 68 12.75 8.72 10.66
N LYS A 69 12.16 8.39 9.51
CA LYS A 69 12.45 9.08 8.25
C LYS A 69 11.95 10.52 8.31
N SER A 70 12.77 11.44 7.81
CA SER A 70 12.42 12.86 7.75
C SER A 70 11.60 13.14 6.50
N VAL A 71 10.58 13.96 6.65
CA VAL A 71 9.72 14.40 5.57
C VAL A 71 10.34 15.61 4.85
N VAL A 72 10.38 15.61 3.52
CA VAL A 72 11.00 16.70 2.73
C VAL A 72 10.01 17.81 2.34
N LYS A 73 8.71 17.57 2.46
CA LYS A 73 7.65 18.53 2.12
C LYS A 73 6.41 18.36 3.00
N PHE A 74 5.56 19.37 3.09
CA PHE A 74 4.35 19.26 3.88
C PHE A 74 3.45 18.10 3.41
N ILE A 75 2.99 17.27 4.36
CA ILE A 75 2.02 16.20 4.13
C ILE A 75 0.76 16.53 4.90
N GLN A 76 -0.36 16.70 4.18
CA GLN A 76 -1.66 16.92 4.78
C GLN A 76 -2.14 15.65 5.47
N LYS A 77 -2.88 15.77 6.57
CA LYS A 77 -3.61 14.68 7.24
C LYS A 77 -4.44 13.86 6.24
N ASP A 78 -4.53 12.54 6.48
CA ASP A 78 -5.30 11.59 5.68
C ASP A 78 -4.84 11.49 4.22
N SER A 79 -3.56 11.78 3.97
CA SER A 79 -2.92 11.65 2.66
C SER A 79 -2.02 10.43 2.58
N LEU A 80 -1.88 9.84 1.39
CA LEU A 80 -0.89 8.81 1.11
C LEU A 80 0.52 9.38 1.23
N ILE A 81 1.40 8.60 1.85
CA ILE A 81 2.83 8.91 1.92
C ILE A 81 3.56 8.08 0.87
N ASN A 82 4.35 8.76 0.06
CA ASN A 82 5.18 8.20 -1.00
C ASN A 82 6.66 8.35 -0.64
N ILE A 83 7.50 7.55 -1.31
CA ILE A 83 8.95 7.58 -1.08
C ILE A 83 9.53 8.97 -1.39
N GLU A 84 8.98 9.67 -2.37
CA GLU A 84 9.37 11.03 -2.78
C GLU A 84 9.08 12.09 -1.71
N ASP A 85 8.26 11.78 -0.70
CA ASP A 85 7.93 12.68 0.39
C ASP A 85 8.98 12.62 1.51
N LEU A 86 9.97 11.71 1.40
CA LEU A 86 10.92 11.35 2.45
C LEU A 86 12.38 11.49 2.00
N ASP A 87 13.26 11.66 2.99
CA ASP A 87 14.73 11.67 2.86
C ASP A 87 15.37 10.28 3.08
#